data_AF-A0A498JW42-F1
#
_entry.id   AF-A0A498JW42-F1
#
_cell.length_a   1.000
_cell.length_b   1.000
_cell.length_c   1.000
_cell.angle_alpha   90.00
_cell.angle_beta   90.00
_cell.angle_gamma   90.00
#
_symmetry.space_group_name_H-M   'P 1'
#
loop_
_entity.id
_entity.type
_entity.pdbx_description
1 polymer ?
#
loop_
_entity_poly.entity_id
_entity_poly.type
_entity_poly.pdbx_seq_one_letter_code
_entity_poly.pdbx_strand_id
1 'polypeptide(L)'
;MLAKGRKASGRGEAVAPNYAFGPLEDDVIIKHRLLTRTTTTTRGEPPLKKLQKKFTSLFVELDKNEDNFTDCDRLAKAFLQVLNTFEIPLLKSKAVVDANLREKHNFDELREEINRQIVQAKTDIQILKKQLEFQFAYLHVLFNAISS
;
A
#
# COMPACT_ATOMS: atom_id res chain seq x y z
N MET A 1 28.69 -6.11 -39.65
CA MET A 1 29.44 -5.83 -38.40
C MET A 1 28.55 -4.97 -37.51
N LEU A 2 27.93 -5.52 -36.47
CA LEU A 2 28.43 -5.69 -35.09
C LEU A 2 28.76 -4.36 -34.34
N ALA A 3 27.80 -3.98 -33.50
CA ALA A 3 27.94 -3.59 -32.08
C ALA A 3 28.70 -2.32 -31.61
N LYS A 4 28.11 -1.76 -30.54
CA LYS A 4 28.69 -0.98 -29.40
C LYS A 4 29.05 0.48 -29.68
N GLY A 5 28.77 1.42 -28.77
CA GLY A 5 28.19 1.36 -27.44
C GLY A 5 28.41 2.67 -26.67
N ARG A 6 27.46 2.97 -25.77
CA ARG A 6 27.54 3.74 -24.51
C ARG A 6 28.36 5.04 -24.44
N LYS A 7 27.67 6.10 -24.00
CA LYS A 7 28.16 6.95 -22.90
C LYS A 7 27.06 7.11 -21.86
N ALA A 8 27.28 6.50 -20.69
CA ALA A 8 26.55 6.79 -19.47
C ALA A 8 27.04 8.14 -18.94
N SER A 9 26.12 9.10 -18.75
CA SER A 9 26.41 10.33 -18.01
C SER A 9 25.74 10.18 -16.66
N GLY A 10 26.57 10.07 -15.62
CA GLY A 10 26.14 9.92 -14.25
C GLY A 10 25.56 11.21 -13.70
N ARG A 11 24.57 11.06 -12.83
CA ARG A 11 24.35 11.96 -11.70
C ARG A 11 23.59 11.17 -10.64
N GLY A 12 24.33 10.76 -9.61
CA GLY A 12 23.72 10.38 -8.35
C GLY A 12 23.07 11.62 -7.78
N GLU A 13 21.77 11.76 -8.01
CA GLU A 13 20.92 12.55 -7.15
C GLU A 13 20.38 11.60 -6.10
N ALA A 14 20.87 11.78 -4.88
CA ALA A 14 20.15 11.30 -3.71
C ALA A 14 18.73 11.85 -3.85
N VAL A 15 17.77 10.99 -4.17
CA VAL A 15 16.36 11.33 -4.13
C VAL A 15 16.05 11.50 -2.66
N ALA A 16 16.31 12.69 -2.14
CA ALA A 16 15.67 13.16 -0.93
C ALA A 16 14.17 12.89 -1.14
N PRO A 17 13.50 12.15 -0.24
CA PRO A 17 12.07 12.00 -0.36
C PRO A 17 11.51 13.39 -0.08
N ASN A 18 11.23 14.15 -1.14
CA ASN A 18 10.46 15.37 -1.09
C ASN A 18 9.02 14.98 -0.73
N TYR A 19 8.82 14.56 0.52
CA TYR A 19 7.51 14.56 1.14
C TYR A 19 7.08 16.02 1.19
N ALA A 20 6.16 16.39 0.30
CA ALA A 20 5.61 17.73 0.22
C ALA A 20 4.83 18.12 1.48
N PHE A 21 4.55 17.16 2.37
CA PHE A 21 3.77 17.29 3.60
C PHE A 21 4.36 16.44 4.72
N GLY A 22 4.12 16.81 5.98
CA GLY A 22 4.61 16.06 7.14
C GLY A 22 3.90 14.71 7.31
N PRO A 23 4.50 13.73 8.03
CA PRO A 23 3.93 12.38 8.20
C PRO A 23 2.49 12.34 8.74
N LEU A 24 2.08 13.33 9.54
CA LEU A 24 0.72 13.46 10.08
C LEU A 24 -0.27 14.05 9.06
N GLU A 25 0.21 14.90 8.16
CA GLU A 25 -0.59 15.54 7.11
C GLU A 25 -0.83 14.57 5.95
N ASP A 26 0.16 13.73 5.65
CA ASP A 26 0.06 12.65 4.67
C ASP A 26 -1.07 11.68 5.02
N ASP A 27 -1.21 11.29 6.28
CA ASP A 27 -2.28 10.39 6.73
C ASP A 27 -3.66 11.01 6.50
N VAL A 28 -3.81 12.32 6.70
CA VAL A 28 -5.06 13.05 6.47
C VAL A 28 -5.35 13.17 4.97
N ILE A 29 -4.34 13.46 4.15
CA ILE A 29 -4.46 13.56 2.69
C ILE A 29 -4.78 12.19 2.09
N ILE A 30 -4.11 11.12 2.54
CA ILE A 30 -4.35 9.74 2.12
C ILE A 30 -5.78 9.33 2.49
N LYS A 31 -6.21 9.57 3.74
CA LYS A 31 -7.60 9.31 4.18
C LYS A 31 -8.62 10.09 3.35
N HIS A 32 -8.39 11.40 3.18
CA HIS A 32 -9.29 12.28 2.42
C HIS A 32 -9.41 11.81 0.96
N ARG A 33 -8.30 11.43 0.32
CA ARG A 33 -8.27 10.94 -1.06
C ARG A 33 -8.94 9.57 -1.20
N LEU A 34 -8.76 8.68 -0.22
CA LEU A 34 -9.48 7.40 -0.14
C LEU A 34 -10.99 7.60 0.02
N LEU A 35 -11.41 8.47 0.94
CA LEU A 35 -12.82 8.82 1.14
C LEU A 35 -13.44 9.43 -0.12
N THR A 36 -12.83 10.46 -0.68
CA THR A 36 -13.39 11.17 -1.84
C THR A 36 -13.39 10.32 -3.10
N ARG A 37 -12.40 9.46 -3.32
CA ARG A 37 -12.35 8.53 -4.46
C ARG A 37 -13.37 7.39 -4.36
N THR A 38 -13.76 6.98 -3.14
CA THR A 38 -14.82 5.98 -2.95
C THR A 38 -16.23 6.58 -3.00
N THR A 39 -16.44 7.82 -2.53
CA THR A 39 -17.77 8.45 -2.52
C THR A 39 -18.21 9.04 -3.86
N THR A 40 -17.30 9.28 -4.81
CA THR A 40 -17.63 9.94 -6.09
C THR A 40 -18.16 9.03 -7.20
N THR A 41 -18.13 7.69 -7.06
CA THR A 41 -18.40 6.74 -8.19
C THR A 41 -19.78 6.06 -8.19
N THR A 42 -20.81 6.58 -7.52
CA THR A 42 -22.19 6.11 -7.81
C THR A 42 -23.19 7.25 -7.83
N ARG A 43 -23.36 7.88 -9.00
CA ARG A 43 -24.60 8.62 -9.31
C ARG A 43 -25.73 7.58 -9.46
N GLY A 44 -26.46 7.32 -8.38
CA GLY A 44 -27.57 6.37 -8.33
C GLY A 44 -27.91 5.95 -6.89
N GLU A 45 -29.02 5.22 -6.71
CA GLU A 45 -29.31 4.56 -5.43
C GLU A 45 -28.14 3.62 -5.08
N PRO A 46 -27.60 3.66 -3.83
CA PRO A 46 -26.50 2.81 -3.43
C PRO A 46 -26.78 1.34 -3.78
N PRO A 47 -25.84 0.61 -4.42
CA PRO A 47 -26.10 -0.75 -4.90
C PRO A 47 -26.72 -1.65 -3.84
N LEU A 48 -26.20 -1.60 -2.60
CA LEU A 48 -26.67 -2.41 -1.48
C LEU A 48 -28.11 -2.07 -1.09
N LYS A 49 -28.47 -0.79 -1.12
CA LYS A 49 -29.83 -0.31 -0.85
C LYS A 49 -30.80 -0.78 -1.93
N LYS A 50 -30.36 -0.79 -3.20
CA LYS A 50 -31.13 -1.33 -4.32
C LYS A 50 -31.37 -2.83 -4.19
N LEU A 51 -30.35 -3.59 -3.78
CA LEU A 51 -30.46 -5.03 -3.51
C LEU A 51 -31.45 -5.31 -2.37
N GLN A 52 -31.30 -4.58 -1.25
CA GLN A 52 -32.19 -4.70 -0.09
C GLN A 52 -33.65 -4.46 -0.47
N LYS A 53 -33.94 -3.40 -1.25
CA LYS A 53 -35.30 -3.14 -1.72
C LYS A 53 -35.88 -4.29 -2.53
N LYS A 54 -35.11 -4.87 -3.46
CA LYS A 54 -35.56 -6.02 -4.28
C LYS A 54 -35.82 -7.26 -3.44
N PHE A 55 -34.96 -7.52 -2.45
CA PHE A 55 -35.15 -8.60 -1.47
C PHE A 55 -36.45 -8.41 -0.67
N THR A 56 -36.65 -7.22 -0.08
CA THR A 56 -37.86 -6.92 0.69
C THR A 56 -39.12 -7.02 -0.17
N SER A 57 -39.10 -6.54 -1.42
CA SER A 57 -40.24 -6.70 -2.32
C SER A 57 -40.58 -8.16 -2.62
N LEU A 58 -39.57 -9.00 -2.87
CA LEU A 58 -39.78 -10.44 -3.08
C LEU A 58 -40.35 -11.10 -1.82
N PHE A 59 -39.80 -10.78 -0.65
CA PHE A 59 -40.23 -11.36 0.62
C PHE A 59 -41.67 -10.98 0.96
N VAL A 60 -42.04 -9.71 0.78
CA VAL A 60 -43.42 -9.24 1.00
C VAL A 60 -44.41 -9.93 0.06
N GLU A 61 -44.03 -10.19 -1.20
CA GLU A 61 -44.90 -10.90 -2.13
C GLU A 61 -45.12 -12.37 -1.74
N LEU A 62 -44.07 -13.03 -1.26
CA LEU A 62 -44.15 -14.41 -0.76
C LEU A 62 -45.02 -14.54 0.49
N ASP A 63 -45.07 -13.51 1.34
CA ASP A 63 -45.80 -13.52 2.62
C ASP A 63 -47.32 -13.38 2.45
N LYS A 64 -47.80 -12.98 1.26
CA LYS A 64 -49.23 -12.75 1.01
C LYS A 64 -50.08 -14.02 1.03
N ASN A 65 -49.49 -15.23 1.03
CA ASN A 65 -50.20 -16.52 0.99
C ASN A 65 -51.27 -16.63 -0.13
N GLU A 66 -51.02 -15.95 -1.26
CA GLU A 66 -51.82 -15.99 -2.48
C GLU A 66 -51.07 -16.77 -3.57
N ASP A 67 -51.78 -17.26 -4.60
CA ASP A 67 -51.18 -17.96 -5.76
C ASP A 67 -50.46 -16.98 -6.73
N ASN A 68 -49.50 -16.20 -6.21
CA ASN A 68 -48.82 -15.10 -6.91
C ASN A 68 -47.51 -15.56 -7.58
N PHE A 69 -47.46 -16.81 -8.03
CA PHE A 69 -46.24 -17.47 -8.51
C PHE A 69 -45.52 -16.67 -9.62
N THR A 70 -46.28 -16.07 -10.53
CA THR A 70 -45.74 -15.28 -11.65
C THR A 70 -45.05 -14.00 -11.18
N ASP A 71 -45.59 -13.31 -10.18
CA ASP A 71 -44.97 -12.10 -9.62
C ASP A 71 -43.76 -12.44 -8.75
N CYS A 72 -43.82 -13.52 -7.99
CA CYS A 72 -42.68 -14.05 -7.25
C CYS A 72 -41.51 -14.40 -8.19
N ASP A 73 -41.76 -15.10 -9.30
CA ASP A 73 -40.73 -15.42 -10.30
C ASP A 73 -40.11 -14.15 -10.92
N ARG A 74 -40.94 -13.16 -11.27
CA ARG A 74 -40.49 -11.87 -11.80
C ARG A 74 -39.61 -11.12 -10.78
N LEU A 75 -40.02 -11.09 -9.52
CA LEU A 75 -39.28 -10.43 -8.44
C LEU A 75 -37.96 -11.17 -8.12
N ALA A 76 -37.97 -12.51 -8.15
CA ALA A 76 -36.77 -13.34 -7.95
C ALA A 76 -35.74 -13.10 -9.05
N LYS A 77 -36.15 -13.08 -10.32
CA LYS A 77 -35.28 -12.74 -11.45
C LYS A 77 -34.69 -11.33 -11.32
N ALA A 78 -35.50 -10.35 -10.92
CA ALA A 78 -35.04 -8.99 -10.70
C ALA A 78 -34.03 -8.88 -9.53
N PHE A 79 -34.23 -9.65 -8.47
CA PHE A 79 -33.29 -9.73 -7.35
C PHE A 79 -31.96 -10.36 -7.78
N LEU A 80 -32.00 -11.50 -8.46
CA LEU A 80 -30.80 -12.19 -8.97
C LEU A 80 -30.02 -11.32 -9.95
N GLN A 81 -30.70 -10.57 -10.83
CA GLN A 81 -30.05 -9.65 -11.74
C GLN A 81 -29.27 -8.56 -10.99
N VAL A 82 -29.85 -7.99 -9.93
CA VAL A 82 -29.16 -7.00 -9.08
C VAL A 82 -28.01 -7.64 -8.31
N LEU A 83 -28.18 -8.86 -7.80
CA LEU A 83 -27.11 -9.61 -7.11
C LEU A 83 -25.91 -9.85 -8.02
N ASN A 84 -26.16 -10.23 -9.28
CA ASN A 84 -25.11 -10.48 -10.28
C ASN A 84 -24.25 -9.22 -10.54
N THR A 85 -24.80 -8.02 -10.36
CA THR A 85 -24.01 -6.78 -10.51
C THR A 85 -22.92 -6.60 -9.46
N PHE A 86 -22.97 -7.33 -8.34
CA PHE A 86 -21.95 -7.25 -7.28
C PHE A 86 -20.78 -8.19 -7.46
N GLU A 87 -20.92 -9.24 -8.28
CA GLU A 87 -19.91 -10.29 -8.41
C GLU A 87 -18.55 -9.71 -8.82
N ILE A 88 -18.51 -9.00 -9.94
CA ILE A 88 -17.27 -8.40 -10.45
C ILE A 88 -16.69 -7.36 -9.46
N PRO A 89 -17.45 -6.40 -8.91
CA PRO A 89 -16.94 -5.48 -7.88
C PRO A 89 -16.37 -6.18 -6.64
N LEU A 90 -17.02 -7.23 -6.14
CA LEU A 90 -16.55 -7.96 -4.95
C LEU A 90 -15.27 -8.73 -5.25
N LEU A 91 -15.20 -9.43 -6.38
CA LEU A 91 -13.99 -10.10 -6.84
C LEU A 91 -12.83 -9.12 -7.00
N LYS A 92 -13.09 -7.96 -7.61
CA LYS A 92 -12.09 -6.90 -7.75
C LYS A 92 -11.63 -6.38 -6.39
N SER A 93 -12.56 -6.11 -5.47
CA SER A 93 -12.22 -5.64 -4.12
C SER A 93 -11.35 -6.66 -3.39
N LYS A 94 -11.69 -7.95 -3.47
CA LYS A 94 -10.88 -9.03 -2.89
C LYS A 94 -9.47 -9.04 -3.49
N ALA A 95 -9.35 -9.02 -4.82
CA ALA A 95 -8.06 -9.02 -5.51
C ALA A 95 -7.18 -7.82 -5.11
N VAL A 96 -7.78 -6.63 -4.92
CA VAL A 96 -7.08 -5.44 -4.44
C VAL A 96 -6.63 -5.61 -2.99
N VAL A 97 -7.49 -6.12 -2.10
CA VAL A 97 -7.12 -6.40 -0.70
C VAL A 97 -5.96 -7.39 -0.64
N ASP A 98 -6.03 -8.48 -1.40
CA ASP A 98 -4.97 -9.50 -1.45
C ASP A 98 -3.66 -8.92 -1.98
N ALA A 99 -3.71 -8.05 -3.00
CA ALA A 99 -2.54 -7.35 -3.51
C ALA A 99 -1.93 -6.40 -2.46
N ASN A 100 -2.76 -5.62 -1.78
CA ASN A 100 -2.31 -4.70 -0.73
C ASN A 100 -1.69 -5.45 0.45
N LEU A 101 -2.22 -6.62 0.82
CA LEU A 101 -1.64 -7.47 1.87
C LEU A 101 -0.25 -7.99 1.49
N ARG A 102 -0.08 -8.45 0.24
CA ARG A 102 1.23 -8.85 -0.27
C ARG A 102 2.21 -7.69 -0.31
N GLU A 103 1.76 -6.53 -0.78
CA GLU A 103 2.60 -5.34 -0.86
C GLU A 103 3.02 -4.85 0.53
N LYS A 104 2.09 -4.84 1.49
CA LYS A 104 2.38 -4.53 2.90
C LYS A 104 3.45 -5.49 3.45
N HIS A 105 3.31 -6.79 3.22
CA HIS A 105 4.28 -7.77 3.68
C HIS A 105 5.67 -7.52 3.09
N ASN A 106 5.76 -7.24 1.79
CA ASN A 106 7.00 -6.90 1.12
C ASN A 106 7.64 -5.61 1.70
N PHE A 107 6.83 -4.60 2.03
CA PHE A 107 7.33 -3.40 2.70
C PHE A 107 7.84 -3.67 4.12
N ASP A 108 7.15 -4.54 4.87
CA ASP A 108 7.59 -4.94 6.21
C ASP A 108 8.95 -5.66 6.14
N GLU A 109 9.13 -6.60 5.22
CA GLU A 109 10.41 -7.29 4.98
C GLU A 109 11.53 -6.32 4.56
N LEU A 110 11.25 -5.43 3.61
CA LEU A 110 12.22 -4.44 3.16
C LEU A 110 12.63 -3.48 4.29
N ARG A 111 11.66 -3.05 5.12
CA ARG A 111 11.94 -2.20 6.28
C ARG A 111 12.84 -2.91 7.28
N GLU A 112 12.59 -4.18 7.57
CA GLU A 112 13.45 -4.96 8.45
C GLU A 112 14.87 -5.09 7.90
N GLU A 113 15.00 -5.32 6.60
CA GLU A 113 16.30 -5.45 5.95
C GLU A 113 17.10 -4.13 5.97
N ILE A 114 16.46 -3.01 5.65
CA ILE A 114 17.07 -1.69 5.76
C ILE A 114 17.51 -1.41 7.20
N ASN A 115 16.69 -1.77 8.19
CA ASN A 115 17.05 -1.60 9.60
C ASN A 115 18.27 -2.44 9.98
N ARG A 116 18.36 -3.69 9.51
CA ARG A 116 19.55 -4.54 9.70
C ARG A 116 20.80 -3.87 9.12
N GLN A 117 20.71 -3.38 7.88
CA GLN A 117 21.83 -2.70 7.22
C GLN A 117 22.25 -1.41 7.94
N ILE A 118 21.29 -0.63 8.46
CA ILE A 118 21.59 0.57 9.26
C ILE A 118 22.36 0.21 10.53
N VAL A 119 21.94 -0.84 11.24
CA VAL A 119 22.63 -1.29 12.47
C VAL A 119 24.04 -1.78 12.15
N GLN A 120 24.21 -2.53 11.06
CA GLN A 120 25.53 -2.98 10.61
C GLN A 120 26.43 -1.79 10.27
N ALA A 121 25.96 -0.86 9.43
CA ALA A 121 26.73 0.32 9.04
C ALA A 121 27.11 1.19 10.25
N LYS A 122 26.22 1.35 11.23
CA LYS A 122 26.54 2.05 12.49
C LYS A 122 27.67 1.34 13.25
N THR A 123 27.65 0.02 13.30
CA THR A 123 28.69 -0.79 13.95
C THR A 123 30.03 -0.62 13.24
N ASP A 124 30.03 -0.70 11.91
CA ASP A 124 31.25 -0.54 11.10
C ASP A 124 31.86 0.86 11.28
N ILE A 125 31.02 1.91 11.29
CA ILE A 125 31.46 3.29 11.58
C ILE A 125 32.14 3.38 12.95
N GLN A 126 31.58 2.75 13.99
CA GLN A 126 32.16 2.77 15.34
C GLN A 126 33.50 2.03 15.39
N ILE A 127 33.63 0.91 14.68
CA ILE A 127 34.89 0.16 14.60
C ILE A 127 35.96 1.01 13.90
N LEU A 128 35.64 1.57 12.73
CA LEU A 128 36.55 2.43 11.97
C LEU A 128 36.98 3.65 12.78
N LYS A 129 36.06 4.27 13.51
CA LYS A 129 36.37 5.39 14.40
C LYS A 129 37.41 5.00 15.46
N LYS A 130 37.23 3.86 16.14
CA LYS A 130 38.19 3.37 17.14
C LYS A 130 39.56 3.06 16.54
N GLN A 131 39.60 2.46 15.35
CA GLN A 131 40.86 2.20 14.65
C GLN A 131 41.60 3.49 14.34
N LEU A 132 40.89 4.52 13.88
CA LEU A 132 41.45 5.83 13.60
C LEU A 132 41.98 6.51 14.88
N GLU A 133 41.23 6.47 15.98
CA GLU A 133 41.65 6.98 17.29
C GLU A 133 42.93 6.28 17.78
N PHE A 134 43.00 4.95 17.66
CA PHE A 134 44.18 4.18 18.02
C PHE A 134 45.40 4.58 17.18
N GLN A 135 45.22 4.76 15.87
CA GLN A 135 46.30 5.18 14.97
C GLN A 135 46.82 6.57 15.31
N PHE A 136 45.94 7.52 15.62
CA PHE A 136 46.32 8.86 16.06
C PHE A 136 47.09 8.84 17.40
N ALA A 137 46.63 8.05 18.36
CA ALA A 137 47.32 7.89 19.65
C ALA A 137 48.73 7.33 19.46
N TYR A 138 48.90 6.33 18.58
CA TYR A 138 50.21 5.75 18.28
C TYR A 138 51.15 6.76 17.62
N LEU A 139 50.67 7.53 16.63
CA LEU A 139 51.44 8.59 15.99
C LEU A 139 51.88 9.67 16.99
N HIS A 140 51.00 10.05 17.92
CA HIS A 140 51.32 11.02 18.96
C HIS A 140 52.44 10.52 19.89
N VAL A 141 52.42 9.25 20.29
CA VAL A 141 53.49 8.65 21.10
C VAL A 141 54.81 8.64 20.34
N LEU A 142 54.80 8.22 19.07
CA LEU A 142 56.01 8.22 18.24
C LEU A 142 56.60 9.62 18.05
N PHE A 143 55.76 10.63 17.81
CA PHE A 143 56.21 12.01 17.64
C PHE A 143 56.91 12.54 18.90
N ASN A 144 56.35 12.28 20.09
CA ASN A 144 56.95 12.69 21.36
C ASN A 144 58.26 11.95 21.66
N ALA A 145 58.36 10.68 21.28
CA ALA A 145 59.57 9.88 21.45
C ALA A 145 60.72 10.35 20.54
N ILE A 146 60.43 10.91 19.36
CA ILE A 146 61.43 11.47 18.44
C ILE A 146 61.83 12.91 18.84
N SER A 147 60.96 13.62 19.55
CA SER A 147 61.18 15.01 19.97
C SER A 147 61.87 15.17 21.34
N SER A 148 62.11 14.07 22.06
CA SER A 148 62.91 14.02 23.30
C SER A 148 64.33 13.54 23.02
#